data_AF-A0A817A1C5-F1
#
_entry.id   AF-A0A817A1C5-F1
#
_cell.length_a   1.000
_cell.length_b   1.000
_cell.length_c   1.000
_cell.angle_alpha   90.00
_cell.angle_beta   90.00
_cell.angle_gamma   90.00
#
_symmetry.space_group_name_H-M   'P 1'
#
loop_
_entity.id
_entity.type
_entity.pdbx_description
1 polymer ?
#
loop_
_entity_poly.entity_id
_entity_poly.type
_entity_poly.pdbx_seq_one_letter_code
_entity_poly.pdbx_strand_id
1 'polypeptide(L)'
;MVGKQRQLCALNSEKPKFHRRRHVATPSIVRRITSYINQENPPTVSLMAARCQISVGTTFRTIRDIIDARCRQKKSVHRLYPAIIEKRRSRAWRMYRRLSNEKYKN
;
A
#
# COMPACT_ATOMS: atom_id res chain seq x y z
N MET A 1 18.77 -25.16 -54.65
CA MET A 1 18.35 -26.11 -53.58
C MET A 1 19.66 -26.51 -52.88
N VAL A 2 19.93 -26.25 -51.61
CA VAL A 2 19.19 -26.53 -50.37
C VAL A 2 19.69 -25.53 -49.31
N GLY A 3 18.77 -24.85 -48.64
CA GLY A 3 19.10 -23.98 -47.51
C GLY A 3 19.55 -24.77 -46.29
N LYS A 4 20.54 -24.25 -45.55
CA LYS A 4 20.79 -24.66 -44.17
C LYS A 4 20.70 -23.42 -43.29
N GLN A 5 19.52 -23.31 -42.69
CA GLN A 5 19.16 -22.33 -41.66
C GLN A 5 20.19 -22.35 -40.54
N ARG A 6 20.69 -21.16 -40.17
CA ARG A 6 21.37 -20.93 -38.90
C ARG A 6 20.37 -21.24 -37.78
N GLN A 7 20.46 -22.41 -37.15
CA GLN A 7 19.69 -22.71 -35.96
C GLN A 7 20.20 -21.83 -34.82
N LEU A 8 19.32 -20.94 -34.37
CA LEU A 8 19.45 -20.14 -33.17
C LEU A 8 19.56 -21.09 -31.97
N CYS A 9 20.75 -21.21 -31.38
CA CYS A 9 20.92 -21.81 -30.06
C CYS A 9 20.39 -20.84 -28.98
N ALA A 10 19.09 -20.55 -29.02
CA ALA A 10 18.33 -20.01 -27.91
C ALA A 10 17.44 -21.13 -27.37
N LEU A 11 18.06 -22.26 -27.01
CA LEU A 11 17.42 -23.31 -26.24
C LEU A 11 17.09 -22.72 -24.87
N ASN A 12 15.86 -22.24 -24.73
CA ASN A 12 14.98 -22.41 -23.57
C ASN A 12 15.71 -22.65 -22.23
N SER A 13 16.55 -21.71 -21.81
CA SER A 13 16.90 -21.63 -20.40
C SER A 13 15.69 -21.03 -19.72
N GLU A 14 14.74 -21.90 -19.34
CA GLU A 14 13.69 -21.54 -18.41
C GLU A 14 14.37 -20.98 -17.16
N LYS A 15 14.45 -19.64 -17.08
CA LYS A 15 15.01 -18.99 -15.91
C LYS A 15 14.22 -19.50 -14.72
N PRO A 16 14.86 -20.13 -13.70
CA PRO A 16 14.13 -20.64 -12.57
C PRO A 16 13.32 -19.50 -11.97
N LYS A 17 11.99 -19.59 -12.06
CA LYS A 17 11.07 -18.61 -11.47
C LYS A 17 11.13 -18.79 -9.96
N PHE A 18 12.13 -18.18 -9.32
CA PHE A 18 12.26 -18.14 -7.88
C PHE A 18 11.06 -17.38 -7.29
N HIS A 19 9.99 -18.10 -6.97
CA HIS A 19 8.90 -17.60 -6.13
C HIS A 19 9.39 -17.56 -4.68
N ARG A 20 10.28 -16.60 -4.38
CA ARG A 20 10.66 -16.32 -3.00
C ARG A 20 9.48 -15.64 -2.31
N ARG A 21 8.50 -16.41 -1.86
CA ARG A 21 7.67 -15.99 -0.71
C ARG A 21 8.53 -16.15 0.54
N ARG A 22 9.56 -15.31 0.70
CA ARG A 22 10.18 -15.14 2.00
C ARG A 22 9.11 -14.49 2.86
N HIS A 23 8.54 -15.22 3.80
CA HIS A 23 7.86 -14.57 4.93
C HIS A 23 8.96 -13.82 5.69
N VAL A 24 9.10 -12.53 5.36
CA VAL A 24 10.29 -11.72 5.69
C VAL A 24 10.42 -11.54 7.21
N ALA A 25 9.34 -11.61 7.98
CA ALA A 25 9.40 -11.48 9.43
C ALA A 25 8.37 -12.39 10.11
N THR A 26 8.78 -13.02 11.22
CA THR A 26 7.83 -13.68 12.12
C THR A 26 6.87 -12.65 12.72
N PRO A 27 5.63 -13.02 13.09
CA PRO A 27 4.67 -12.09 13.69
C PRO A 27 5.22 -11.34 14.90
N SER A 28 6.10 -11.96 15.68
CA SER A 28 6.78 -11.33 16.82
C SER A 28 7.75 -10.22 16.40
N ILE A 29 8.49 -10.39 15.31
CA ILE A 29 9.34 -9.35 14.72
C ILE A 29 8.48 -8.19 14.19
N VAL A 30 7.37 -8.49 13.50
CA VAL A 30 6.45 -7.46 13.00
C VAL A 30 5.89 -6.63 14.16
N ARG A 31 5.48 -7.27 15.26
CA ARG A 31 5.00 -6.57 16.46
C ARG A 31 6.06 -5.65 17.07
N ARG A 32 7.32 -6.12 17.21
CA ARG A 32 8.43 -5.30 17.72
C ARG A 32 8.76 -4.11 16.81
N ILE A 33 8.77 -4.32 15.50
CA ILE A 33 8.97 -3.23 14.54
C ILE A 33 7.82 -2.22 14.62
N THR A 34 6.59 -2.70 14.74
CA THR A 34 5.41 -1.85 14.89
C THR A 34 5.48 -1.01 16.17
N SER A 35 5.93 -1.59 17.29
CA SER A 35 6.10 -0.84 18.54
C SER A 35 7.17 0.25 18.41
N TYR A 36 8.27 0.00 17.70
CA TYR A 36 9.29 1.03 17.45
C TYR A 36 8.77 2.16 16.55
N ILE A 37 7.99 1.87 15.51
CA ILE A 37 7.42 2.89 14.62
C ILE A 37 6.45 3.83 15.36
N ASN A 38 5.75 3.31 16.37
CA ASN A 38 4.74 4.06 17.12
C ASN A 38 5.32 4.90 18.28
N GLN A 39 6.64 4.89 18.49
CA GLN A 39 7.28 5.75 19.48
C GLN A 39 7.34 7.20 18.98
N GLU A 40 7.32 8.17 19.90
CA GLU A 40 7.42 9.61 19.57
C GLU A 40 8.72 9.92 18.82
N ASN A 41 9.81 9.27 19.22
CA ASN A 41 11.12 9.34 18.57
C ASN A 41 11.55 7.92 18.15
N PRO A 42 11.18 7.46 16.94
CA PRO A 42 11.48 6.11 16.51
C PRO A 42 12.99 5.92 16.26
N PRO A 43 13.57 4.76 16.64
CA PRO A 43 14.97 4.45 16.34
C PRO A 43 15.21 4.35 14.83
N THR A 44 16.46 4.57 14.41
CA THR A 44 16.84 4.41 12.99
C THR A 44 16.61 2.98 12.51
N VAL A 45 16.38 2.82 11.20
CA VAL A 45 16.11 1.49 10.62
C VAL A 45 17.26 0.51 10.86
N SER A 46 18.51 0.99 10.81
CA SER A 46 19.70 0.18 11.14
C SER A 46 19.68 -0.29 12.60
N LEU A 47 19.31 0.59 13.53
CA LEU A 47 19.20 0.24 14.95
C LEU A 47 18.03 -0.72 15.22
N MET A 48 16.89 -0.54 14.56
CA MET A 48 15.76 -1.48 14.61
C MET A 48 16.16 -2.86 14.09
N ALA A 49 16.91 -2.90 12.98
CA ALA A 49 17.40 -4.13 12.38
C ALA A 49 18.35 -4.88 13.33
N ALA A 50 19.29 -4.17 13.96
CA ALA A 50 20.20 -4.73 14.96
C ALA A 50 19.46 -5.28 16.18
N ARG A 51 18.50 -4.52 16.75
CA ARG A 51 17.70 -4.95 17.91
C ARG A 51 16.80 -6.15 17.61
N CYS A 52 16.25 -6.22 16.40
CA CYS A 52 15.41 -7.33 15.96
C CYS A 52 16.20 -8.51 15.38
N GLN A 53 17.54 -8.41 15.29
CA GLN A 53 18.45 -9.40 14.69
C GLN A 53 18.03 -9.83 13.27
N ILE A 54 17.73 -8.84 12.44
CA ILE A 54 17.30 -9.04 11.04
C ILE A 54 18.06 -8.11 10.10
N SER A 55 18.02 -8.43 8.81
CA SER A 55 18.63 -7.55 7.80
C SER A 55 17.91 -6.20 7.72
N VAL A 56 18.66 -5.14 7.44
CA VAL A 56 18.08 -3.79 7.23
C VAL A 56 17.02 -3.81 6.12
N GLY A 57 17.26 -4.59 5.05
CA GLY A 57 16.31 -4.76 3.95
C GLY A 57 15.00 -5.45 4.38
N THR A 58 15.07 -6.38 5.34
CA THR A 58 13.90 -7.01 5.99
C THR A 58 13.10 -5.98 6.77
N THR A 59 13.78 -5.16 7.57
CA THR A 59 13.15 -4.10 8.36
C THR A 59 12.44 -3.09 7.47
N PHE A 60 13.09 -2.61 6.39
CA PHE A 60 12.49 -1.69 5.43
C PHE A 60 11.23 -2.25 4.77
N ARG A 61 11.26 -3.51 4.31
CA ARG A 61 10.07 -4.16 3.73
C ARG A 61 8.95 -4.25 4.74
N THR A 62 9.26 -4.65 5.97
CA THR A 62 8.26 -4.77 7.04
C THR A 62 7.64 -3.41 7.39
N ILE A 63 8.45 -2.35 7.49
CA ILE A 63 7.96 -0.97 7.71
C ILE A 63 7.03 -0.56 6.57
N ARG A 64 7.43 -0.81 5.32
CA ARG A 64 6.61 -0.50 4.13
C ARG A 64 5.27 -1.24 4.17
N ASP A 65 5.28 -2.54 4.45
CA ASP A 65 4.07 -3.36 4.54
C ASP A 65 3.11 -2.84 5.63
N ILE A 66 3.64 -2.41 6.79
CA ILE A 66 2.86 -1.81 7.88
C ILE A 66 2.21 -0.49 7.42
N ILE A 67 2.98 0.38 6.77
CA ILE A 67 2.47 1.68 6.27
C ILE A 67 1.41 1.44 5.19
N ASP A 68 1.66 0.56 4.23
CA ASP A 68 0.72 0.23 3.16
C ASP A 68 -0.58 -0.35 3.71
N ALA A 69 -0.52 -1.20 4.74
CA ALA A 69 -1.70 -1.72 5.42
C ALA A 69 -2.53 -0.59 6.07
N ARG A 70 -1.88 0.35 6.77
CA ARG A 70 -2.56 1.53 7.35
C ARG A 70 -3.19 2.40 6.28
N CYS A 71 -2.50 2.64 5.17
CA CYS A 71 -3.01 3.40 4.03
C CYS A 71 -4.23 2.73 3.39
N ARG A 72 -4.21 1.40 3.22
CA ARG A 72 -5.35 0.63 2.70
C ARG A 72 -6.56 0.70 3.64
N GLN A 73 -6.33 0.57 4.96
CA GLN A 73 -7.38 0.70 5.96
C GLN A 73 -8.02 2.08 5.91
N LYS A 74 -7.21 3.15 5.87
CA LYS A 74 -7.69 4.53 5.72
C LYS A 74 -8.55 4.71 4.47
N LYS A 75 -8.11 4.20 3.31
CA LYS A 75 -8.89 4.24 2.06
C LYS A 75 -10.22 3.51 2.22
N SER A 76 -10.24 2.38 2.91
CA SER A 76 -11.48 1.63 3.15
C SER A 76 -12.44 2.35 4.08
N VAL A 77 -11.95 2.93 5.18
CA VAL A 77 -12.76 3.65 6.17
C VAL A 77 -13.37 4.93 5.58
N HIS A 78 -12.62 5.65 4.75
CA HIS A 78 -13.11 6.87 4.10
C HIS A 78 -13.81 6.63 2.76
N ARG A 79 -14.02 5.37 2.37
CA ARG A 79 -14.75 5.05 1.14
C ARG A 79 -16.21 5.47 1.30
N LEU A 80 -16.63 6.48 0.54
CA LEU A 80 -18.06 6.84 0.47
C LEU A 80 -18.78 5.86 -0.45
N TYR A 81 -19.81 5.22 0.07
CA TYR A 81 -20.71 4.39 -0.74
C TYR A 81 -21.55 5.26 -1.68
N PRO A 82 -21.91 4.77 -2.88
CA PRO A 82 -22.72 5.52 -3.84
C PRO A 82 -23.98 6.14 -3.23
N ALA A 83 -24.71 5.38 -2.39
CA ALA A 83 -25.89 5.87 -1.68
C ALA A 83 -25.60 7.04 -0.72
N ILE A 84 -24.43 7.05 -0.07
CA ILE A 84 -24.00 8.15 0.82
C ILE A 84 -23.63 9.38 -0.02
N ILE A 85 -22.97 9.18 -1.17
CA ILE A 85 -22.63 10.26 -2.10
C ILE A 85 -23.90 10.93 -2.61
N GLU A 86 -24.90 10.16 -3.00
CA GLU A 86 -26.19 10.66 -3.47
C GLU A 86 -26.91 11.44 -2.36
N LYS A 87 -27.03 10.88 -1.15
CA LYS A 87 -27.59 11.60 0.01
C LYS A 87 -26.86 12.92 0.29
N ARG A 88 -25.53 12.96 0.20
CA ARG A 88 -24.74 14.19 0.37
C ARG A 88 -25.04 15.20 -0.72
N ARG A 89 -25.12 14.77 -1.99
CA ARG A 89 -25.49 15.63 -3.12
C ARG A 89 -26.89 16.23 -2.94
N SER A 90 -27.89 15.42 -2.59
CA SER A 90 -29.26 15.92 -2.38
C SER A 90 -29.35 16.93 -1.22
N ARG A 91 -28.60 16.72 -0.13
CA ARG A 91 -28.52 17.67 1.00
C ARG A 91 -27.84 18.98 0.59
N ALA A 92 -26.71 18.91 -0.10
CA ALA A 92 -26.01 20.08 -0.61
C ALA A 92 -26.89 20.88 -1.58
N TRP A 93 -27.57 20.20 -2.51
CA TRP A 93 -28.48 20.84 -3.46
C TRP A 93 -29.61 21.62 -2.79
N ARG A 94 -30.22 21.06 -1.71
CA ARG A 94 -31.21 21.80 -0.92
C ARG A 94 -30.64 23.07 -0.29
N MET A 95 -29.41 23.02 0.21
CA MET A 95 -28.74 24.20 0.76
C MET A 95 -28.51 25.26 -0.32
N TYR A 96 -27.94 24.88 -1.47
CA TYR A 96 -27.73 25.79 -2.59
C TYR A 96 -29.03 26.44 -3.07
N ARG A 97 -30.12 25.66 -3.17
CA ARG A 97 -31.43 26.17 -3.58
C ARG A 97 -32.03 27.17 -2.58
N ARG A 98 -31.82 26.97 -1.28
CA ARG A 98 -32.25 27.95 -0.25
C ARG A 98 -31.45 29.24 -0.39
N LEU A 99 -30.13 29.15 -0.45
CA LEU A 99 -29.24 30.31 -0.57
C LEU A 99 -29.50 31.09 -1.87
N SER A 100 -29.75 30.40 -2.99
CA SER A 100 -30.11 31.07 -4.24
C SER A 100 -31.44 31.80 -4.12
N ASN A 101 -32.46 31.17 -3.53
CA ASN A 101 -33.78 31.79 -3.36
C ASN A 101 -33.76 32.97 -2.38
N GLU A 102 -32.89 32.95 -1.36
CA GLU A 102 -32.67 34.09 -0.46
C GLU A 102 -31.96 35.24 -1.17
N LYS A 103 -31.02 34.95 -2.08
CA LYS A 103 -30.27 35.96 -2.83
C LYS A 103 -31.14 36.76 -3.82
N TYR A 104 -32.15 36.15 -4.42
CA TYR A 104 -33.04 36.79 -5.42
C TYR A 104 -34.37 37.29 -4.82
N LYS A 105 -34.52 37.30 -3.50
CA LYS A 105 -35.70 37.80 -2.78
C LYS A 105 -35.53 39.22 -2.21
N ASN A 106 -34.32 39.77 -2.27
CA ASN A 106 -34.00 41.17 -1.97
C ASN A 106 -33.84 41.94 -3.29
#